data_AF-A0A1Q7E8E1-F1
#
_entry.id   AF-A0A1Q7E8E1-F1
#
_cell.length_a   1.000
_cell.length_b   1.000
_cell.length_c   1.000
_cell.angle_alpha   90.00
_cell.angle_beta   90.00
_cell.angle_gamma   90.00
#
_symmetry.space_group_name_H-M   'P 1'
#
loop_
_entity.id
_entity.type
_entity.pdbx_description
1 polymer ?
#
loop_
_entity_poly.entity_id
_entity_poly.type
_entity_poly.pdbx_seq_one_letter_code
_entity_poly.pdbx_strand_id
1 'polypeptide(L)'
;MKRLGAAAMLAVLGLALFPGIAHAWTPGTHIFLGESVLANLHQLPTLVADLLRAFPFDFLYGNIAADTSMAKKYAPVGRHCHAWHVGQEIFDLAPSEPLRAFGLGYLSHLAADTIAHNFFVPRQLVLTSSTVALGHSYWESRFETHLGDAYAREARDVILKDHTASDAHLDEILSPTLFSVRTNRRLFRGMVHLTESQSWQWVFGGGVRVRHGNAGRGSR
;
A
#
# COMPACT_ATOMS: atom_id res chain seq x y z
N MET A 1 -31.52 17.03 18.74
CA MET A 1 -30.36 16.43 19.42
C MET A 1 -30.46 14.91 19.58
N LYS A 2 -31.49 14.35 20.23
CA LYS A 2 -31.62 12.89 20.45
C LYS A 2 -31.62 12.03 19.16
N ARG A 3 -32.27 12.50 18.09
CA ARG A 3 -32.29 11.82 16.77
C ARG A 3 -30.93 11.84 16.05
N LEU A 4 -30.14 12.90 16.23
CA LEU A 4 -28.78 13.01 15.68
C LEU A 4 -27.81 12.09 16.44
N GLY A 5 -27.96 11.98 17.76
CA GLY A 5 -27.19 11.03 18.57
C GLY A 5 -27.50 9.57 18.23
N ALA A 6 -28.77 9.24 18.01
CA ALA A 6 -29.18 7.90 17.59
C ALA A 6 -28.67 7.54 16.17
N ALA A 7 -28.71 8.49 15.24
CA ALA A 7 -28.16 8.30 13.89
C ALA A 7 -26.63 8.14 13.90
N ALA A 8 -25.91 8.93 14.71
CA ALA A 8 -24.47 8.77 14.89
C ALA A 8 -24.12 7.43 15.53
N MET A 9 -24.88 6.98 16.53
CA MET A 9 -24.68 5.69 17.17
C MET A 9 -25.01 4.52 16.22
N LEU A 10 -26.05 4.63 15.39
CA LEU A 10 -26.37 3.65 14.35
C LEU A 10 -25.33 3.63 13.23
N ALA A 11 -24.74 4.78 12.89
CA ALA A 11 -23.64 4.84 11.93
C ALA A 11 -22.37 4.19 12.49
N VAL A 12 -22.05 4.43 13.77
CA VAL A 12 -20.93 3.76 14.48
C VAL A 12 -21.19 2.26 14.62
N LEU A 13 -22.41 1.85 14.97
CA LEU A 13 -22.81 0.44 14.98
C LEU A 13 -22.75 -0.17 13.58
N GLY A 14 -23.16 0.57 12.55
CA GLY A 14 -23.08 0.15 11.16
C GLY A 14 -21.64 -0.06 10.70
N LEU A 15 -20.73 0.86 11.07
CA LEU A 15 -19.29 0.74 10.84
C LEU A 15 -18.66 -0.46 11.60
N ALA A 16 -19.16 -0.77 12.80
CA ALA A 16 -18.69 -1.91 13.58
C ALA A 16 -19.25 -3.26 13.11
N LEU A 17 -20.51 -3.29 12.65
CA LEU A 17 -21.22 -4.51 12.23
C LEU A 17 -21.02 -4.85 10.75
N PHE A 18 -20.67 -3.87 9.94
CA PHE A 18 -20.29 -4.04 8.55
C PHE A 18 -18.87 -3.48 8.38
N PRO A 19 -17.83 -4.23 8.78
CA PRO A 19 -16.46 -3.91 8.42
C PRO A 19 -16.33 -4.10 6.90
N GLY A 20 -16.80 -3.10 6.15
CA GLY A 20 -16.72 -3.08 4.71
C GLY A 20 -15.26 -2.99 4.32
N ILE A 21 -14.74 -4.11 3.79
CA ILE A 21 -13.56 -4.19 2.93
C ILE A 21 -12.41 -3.26 3.38
N ALA A 22 -11.79 -3.60 4.51
CA ALA A 22 -10.44 -3.18 4.84
C ALA A 22 -9.62 -4.47 5.01
N HIS A 23 -8.94 -4.85 3.93
CA HIS A 23 -8.40 -6.19 3.67
C HIS A 23 -6.91 -6.13 3.27
N ALA A 24 -5.98 -5.77 4.16
CA ALA A 24 -4.54 -6.02 3.95
C ALA A 24 -3.70 -5.68 5.20
N TRP A 25 -2.50 -6.23 5.25
CA TRP A 25 -1.41 -5.69 6.05
C TRP A 25 -1.14 -4.22 5.67
N THR A 26 -0.65 -3.41 6.61
CA THR A 26 -0.38 -2.00 6.33
C THR A 26 0.88 -1.83 5.48
N PRO A 27 1.07 -0.69 4.79
CA PRO A 27 2.30 -0.42 4.04
C PRO A 27 3.58 -0.61 4.87
N GLY A 28 3.57 -0.25 6.16
CA GLY A 28 4.72 -0.50 7.05
C GLY A 28 4.98 -1.99 7.27
N THR A 29 3.95 -2.82 7.38
CA THR A 29 4.11 -4.27 7.46
C THR A 29 4.68 -4.86 6.17
N HIS A 30 4.23 -4.39 5.00
CA HIS A 30 4.79 -4.81 3.72
C HIS A 30 6.24 -4.36 3.52
N ILE A 31 6.62 -3.17 4.00
CA ILE A 31 8.02 -2.75 4.03
C ILE A 31 8.85 -3.63 4.94
N PHE A 32 8.37 -3.94 6.16
CA PHE A 32 9.08 -4.85 7.07
C PHE A 32 9.36 -6.21 6.40
N LEU A 33 8.37 -6.77 5.70
CA LEU A 33 8.53 -8.05 4.99
C LEU A 33 9.46 -7.93 3.79
N GLY A 34 9.35 -6.85 3.02
CA GLY A 34 10.26 -6.55 1.91
C GLY A 34 11.70 -6.40 2.38
N GLU A 35 11.95 -5.65 3.44
CA GLU A 35 13.28 -5.53 4.05
C GLU A 35 13.78 -6.85 4.61
N SER A 36 12.89 -7.70 5.15
CA SER A 36 13.25 -9.04 5.59
C SER A 36 13.74 -9.91 4.41
N VAL A 37 13.14 -9.78 3.23
CA VAL A 37 13.64 -10.42 2.00
C VAL A 37 15.02 -9.85 1.61
N LEU A 38 15.17 -8.53 1.61
CA LEU A 38 16.45 -7.86 1.27
C LEU A 38 17.58 -8.21 2.26
N ALA A 39 17.26 -8.44 3.53
CA ALA A 39 18.22 -8.88 4.54
C ALA A 39 18.64 -10.36 4.34
N ASN A 40 17.84 -11.15 3.62
CA ASN A 40 18.03 -12.59 3.45
C ASN A 40 18.23 -13.01 1.99
N LEU A 41 18.76 -12.12 1.13
CA LEU A 41 18.99 -12.40 -0.30
C LEU A 41 19.82 -13.67 -0.57
N HIS A 42 20.66 -14.10 0.38
CA HIS A 42 21.43 -15.34 0.30
C HIS A 42 20.56 -16.61 0.21
N GLN A 43 19.27 -16.51 0.55
CA GLN A 43 18.30 -17.60 0.44
C GLN A 43 17.62 -17.66 -0.94
N LEU A 44 17.85 -16.67 -1.81
CA LEU A 44 17.25 -16.59 -3.13
C LEU A 44 18.22 -17.08 -4.21
N PRO A 45 17.71 -17.50 -5.39
CA PRO A 45 18.56 -17.73 -6.56
C PRO A 45 19.41 -16.49 -6.88
N THR A 46 20.68 -16.68 -7.25
CA THR A 46 21.66 -15.60 -7.44
C THR A 46 21.15 -14.49 -8.36
N LEU A 47 20.50 -14.84 -9.47
CA LEU A 47 19.96 -13.85 -10.41
C LEU A 47 18.91 -12.93 -9.77
N VAL A 48 18.05 -13.48 -8.91
CA VAL A 48 17.04 -12.70 -8.18
C VAL A 48 17.71 -11.87 -7.10
N ALA A 49 18.66 -12.47 -6.36
CA ALA A 49 19.40 -11.77 -5.32
C ALA A 49 20.15 -10.55 -5.85
N ASP A 50 20.81 -10.68 -7.01
CA ASP A 50 21.57 -9.60 -7.64
C ASP A 50 20.65 -8.49 -8.16
N LEU A 51 19.52 -8.85 -8.76
CA LEU A 51 18.50 -7.90 -9.20
C LEU A 51 17.95 -7.09 -8.02
N LEU A 52 17.54 -7.76 -6.94
CA LEU A 52 16.97 -7.09 -5.76
C LEU A 52 18.02 -6.24 -5.02
N ARG A 53 19.29 -6.66 -5.01
CA ARG A 53 20.39 -5.88 -4.44
C ARG A 53 20.67 -4.61 -5.25
N ALA A 54 20.53 -4.68 -6.58
CA ALA A 54 20.72 -3.53 -7.46
C ALA A 54 19.56 -2.53 -7.39
N PHE A 55 18.33 -3.01 -7.20
CA PHE A 55 17.09 -2.20 -7.23
C PHE A 55 16.21 -2.40 -5.99
N PRO A 56 16.73 -2.15 -4.76
CA PRO A 56 16.00 -2.43 -3.53
C PRO A 56 14.78 -1.51 -3.36
N PHE A 57 14.87 -0.25 -3.78
CA PHE A 57 13.76 0.71 -3.63
C PHE A 57 12.63 0.46 -4.61
N ASP A 58 12.91 0.02 -5.84
CA ASP A 58 11.88 -0.41 -6.79
C ASP A 58 11.14 -1.65 -6.25
N PHE A 59 11.88 -2.60 -5.69
CA PHE A 59 11.31 -3.77 -5.01
C PHE A 59 10.43 -3.38 -3.81
N LEU A 60 10.93 -2.50 -2.92
CA LEU A 60 10.15 -2.03 -1.77
C LEU A 60 8.92 -1.23 -2.19
N TYR A 61 9.02 -0.44 -3.26
CA TYR A 61 7.86 0.25 -3.81
C TYR A 61 6.82 -0.73 -4.36
N GLY A 62 7.25 -1.77 -5.08
CA GLY A 62 6.39 -2.87 -5.51
C GLY A 62 5.63 -3.53 -4.35
N ASN A 63 6.27 -3.69 -3.19
CA ASN A 63 5.63 -4.27 -2.00
C ASN A 63 4.46 -3.47 -1.44
N ILE A 64 4.35 -2.18 -1.75
CA ILE A 64 3.30 -1.29 -1.25
C ILE A 64 2.41 -0.69 -2.36
N ALA A 65 2.81 -0.86 -3.62
CA ALA A 65 2.13 -0.27 -4.78
C ALA A 65 0.71 -0.82 -5.00
N ALA A 66 0.45 -2.07 -4.66
CA ALA A 66 -0.89 -2.66 -4.79
C ALA A 66 -1.93 -1.91 -3.93
N ASP A 67 -1.54 -1.42 -2.75
CA ASP A 67 -2.43 -0.69 -1.85
C ASP A 67 -2.59 0.78 -2.21
N THR A 68 -1.53 1.41 -2.71
CA THR A 68 -1.49 2.84 -3.08
C THR A 68 -2.04 3.11 -4.48
N SER A 69 -2.09 2.09 -5.36
CA SER A 69 -2.53 2.24 -6.74
C SER A 69 -3.99 2.74 -6.83
N MET A 70 -4.14 4.03 -7.12
CA MET A 70 -5.43 4.69 -7.33
C MET A 70 -6.19 4.18 -8.57
N ALA A 71 -5.54 3.37 -9.40
CA ALA A 71 -6.14 2.68 -10.54
C ALA A 71 -7.33 1.78 -10.13
N LYS A 72 -7.53 1.51 -8.82
CA LYS A 72 -8.76 0.93 -8.24
C LYS A 72 -10.06 1.55 -8.80
N LYS A 73 -10.08 2.84 -9.15
CA LYS A 73 -11.29 3.53 -9.64
C LYS A 73 -11.56 3.35 -11.14
N TYR A 74 -10.56 2.91 -11.91
CA TYR A 74 -10.62 2.89 -13.38
C TYR A 74 -10.21 1.54 -14.00
N ALA A 75 -9.75 0.59 -13.19
CA ALA A 75 -9.46 -0.77 -13.63
C ALA A 75 -10.74 -1.45 -14.16
N PRO A 76 -10.70 -2.09 -15.34
CA PRO A 76 -11.80 -2.92 -15.82
C PRO A 76 -12.18 -4.00 -14.80
N VAL A 77 -13.47 -4.39 -14.80
CA VAL A 77 -13.96 -5.49 -13.97
C VAL A 77 -13.08 -6.74 -14.21
N GLY A 78 -12.52 -7.28 -13.13
CA GLY A 78 -11.63 -8.45 -13.17
C GLY A 78 -10.13 -8.15 -13.15
N ARG A 79 -9.69 -6.88 -13.25
CA ARG A 79 -8.27 -6.47 -13.14
C ARG A 79 -7.98 -5.75 -11.82
N HIS A 80 -8.46 -6.31 -10.72
CA HIS A 80 -8.16 -5.79 -9.39
C HIS A 80 -6.66 -5.88 -9.11
N CYS A 81 -6.09 -4.88 -8.45
CA CYS A 81 -4.67 -4.81 -8.09
C CYS A 81 -4.19 -6.05 -7.32
N HIS A 82 -5.07 -6.68 -6.53
CA HIS A 82 -4.74 -7.88 -5.77
C HIS A 82 -4.88 -9.20 -6.55
N ALA A 83 -5.10 -9.15 -7.87
CA ALA A 83 -5.18 -10.35 -8.68
C ALA A 83 -3.78 -10.85 -9.08
N TRP A 84 -3.50 -12.14 -8.81
CA TRP A 84 -2.21 -12.77 -9.15
C TRP A 84 -1.78 -12.58 -10.60
N HIS A 85 -2.73 -12.67 -11.55
CA HIS A 85 -2.41 -12.48 -12.97
C HIS A 85 -1.96 -11.05 -13.29
N VAL A 86 -2.44 -10.04 -12.56
CA VAL A 86 -1.99 -8.65 -12.70
C VAL A 86 -0.55 -8.52 -12.19
N GLY A 87 -0.24 -9.07 -11.01
CA GLY A 87 1.14 -9.09 -10.50
C GLY A 87 2.10 -9.82 -11.44
N GLN A 88 1.68 -10.93 -12.02
CA GLN A 88 2.47 -11.68 -12.99
C GLN A 88 2.69 -10.88 -14.29
N GLU A 89 1.66 -10.21 -14.80
CA GLU A 89 1.76 -9.35 -15.99
C GLU A 89 2.70 -8.15 -15.77
N ILE A 90 2.67 -7.55 -14.57
CA ILE A 90 3.63 -6.49 -14.16
C ILE A 90 5.07 -6.98 -14.26
N PHE A 91 5.34 -8.20 -13.77
CA PHE A 91 6.68 -8.77 -13.82
C PHE A 91 7.10 -9.18 -15.24
N ASP A 92 6.22 -9.87 -15.98
CA ASP A 92 6.53 -10.43 -17.29
C ASP A 92 6.73 -9.35 -18.36
N LEU A 93 5.97 -8.26 -18.28
CA LEU A 93 6.04 -7.14 -19.23
C LEU A 93 7.06 -6.08 -18.86
N ALA A 94 7.81 -6.25 -17.76
CA ALA A 94 8.78 -5.26 -17.30
C ALA A 94 9.94 -5.09 -18.30
N PRO A 95 10.09 -3.91 -18.93
CA PRO A 95 11.09 -3.66 -19.97
C PRO A 95 12.49 -3.39 -19.43
N SER A 96 12.65 -3.21 -18.12
CA SER A 96 13.91 -2.85 -17.47
C SER A 96 14.10 -3.63 -16.17
N GLU A 97 15.34 -3.72 -15.72
CA GLU A 97 15.68 -4.39 -14.46
C GLU A 97 15.03 -3.74 -13.21
N PRO A 98 14.99 -2.40 -13.05
CA PRO A 98 14.22 -1.78 -11.96
C PRO A 98 12.74 -2.20 -11.96
N LEU A 99 12.10 -2.24 -13.13
CA LEU A 99 10.69 -2.61 -13.25
C LEU A 99 10.46 -4.11 -12.98
N ARG A 100 11.46 -4.97 -13.25
CA ARG A 100 11.40 -6.38 -12.85
C ARG A 100 11.51 -6.51 -11.33
N ALA A 101 12.38 -5.73 -10.68
CA ALA A 101 12.46 -5.70 -9.22
C ALA A 101 11.15 -5.19 -8.61
N PHE A 102 10.55 -4.15 -9.19
CA PHE A 102 9.20 -3.68 -8.85
C PHE A 102 8.15 -4.79 -8.98
N GLY A 103 8.13 -5.52 -10.09
CA GLY A 103 7.20 -6.65 -10.29
C GLY A 103 7.38 -7.76 -9.24
N LEU A 104 8.62 -8.10 -8.87
CA LEU A 104 8.89 -9.04 -7.78
C LEU A 104 8.39 -8.51 -6.43
N GLY A 105 8.51 -7.20 -6.19
CA GLY A 105 7.94 -6.56 -5.01
C GLY A 105 6.42 -6.68 -4.97
N TYR A 106 5.77 -6.44 -6.10
CA TYR A 106 4.32 -6.57 -6.26
C TYR A 106 3.85 -8.01 -6.01
N LEU A 107 4.55 -9.01 -6.54
CA LEU A 107 4.25 -10.42 -6.27
C LEU A 107 4.51 -10.78 -4.79
N SER A 108 5.52 -10.19 -4.16
CA SER A 108 5.80 -10.37 -2.73
C SER A 108 4.67 -9.82 -1.85
N HIS A 109 4.08 -8.69 -2.23
CA HIS A 109 2.87 -8.15 -1.60
C HIS A 109 1.71 -9.15 -1.65
N LEU A 110 1.40 -9.73 -2.82
CA LEU A 110 0.31 -10.70 -2.96
C LEU A 110 0.56 -12.00 -2.17
N ALA A 111 1.82 -12.44 -2.11
CA ALA A 111 2.22 -13.58 -1.30
C ALA A 111 2.02 -13.31 0.19
N ALA A 112 2.42 -12.13 0.65
CA ALA A 112 2.24 -11.64 2.00
C ALA A 112 0.74 -11.62 2.39
N ASP A 113 -0.12 -11.06 1.55
CA ASP A 113 -1.57 -11.02 1.78
C ASP A 113 -2.22 -12.40 1.83
N THR A 114 -1.71 -13.36 1.05
CA THR A 114 -2.18 -14.75 1.13
C THR A 114 -1.96 -15.32 2.54
N ILE A 115 -0.82 -15.03 3.17
CA ILE A 115 -0.55 -15.46 4.56
C ILE A 115 -1.40 -14.69 5.56
N ALA A 116 -1.50 -13.36 5.39
CA ALA A 116 -2.29 -12.49 6.24
C ALA A 116 -3.73 -12.99 6.36
N HIS A 117 -4.37 -13.22 5.20
CA HIS A 117 -5.80 -13.47 5.12
C HIS A 117 -6.21 -14.93 5.35
N ASN A 118 -5.36 -15.89 5.00
CA ASN A 118 -5.71 -17.30 5.14
C ASN A 118 -5.24 -17.93 6.46
N PHE A 119 -4.22 -17.35 7.11
CA PHE A 119 -3.61 -17.95 8.30
C PHE A 119 -3.57 -17.01 9.49
N PHE A 120 -2.98 -15.82 9.34
CA PHE A 120 -2.73 -14.94 10.49
C PHE A 120 -4.02 -14.38 11.08
N VAL A 121 -4.82 -13.66 10.28
CA VAL A 121 -6.06 -13.03 10.75
C VAL A 121 -7.07 -14.05 11.28
N PRO A 122 -7.36 -15.17 10.57
CA PRO A 122 -8.28 -16.18 11.09
C PRO A 122 -7.83 -16.78 12.44
N ARG A 123 -6.52 -17.04 12.58
CA ARG A 123 -5.96 -17.58 13.83
C ARG A 123 -6.11 -16.60 14.99
N GLN A 124 -5.86 -15.31 14.77
CA GLN A 124 -6.02 -14.32 15.84
C GLN A 124 -7.48 -14.24 16.29
N LEU A 125 -8.43 -14.19 15.36
CA LEU A 125 -9.87 -14.15 15.69
C LEU A 125 -10.33 -15.34 16.55
N VAL A 126 -9.81 -16.54 16.27
CA VAL A 126 -10.12 -17.75 17.07
C VAL A 126 -9.49 -17.70 18.46
N LEU A 127 -8.24 -17.24 18.57
CA LEU A 127 -7.51 -17.24 19.83
C LEU A 127 -7.92 -16.10 20.78
N THR A 128 -8.52 -15.04 20.27
CA THR A 128 -8.94 -13.88 21.06
C THR A 128 -10.45 -13.65 20.94
N SER A 129 -11.20 -14.53 21.58
CA SER A 129 -12.67 -14.53 21.60
C SER A 129 -13.29 -13.23 22.13
N SER A 130 -12.57 -12.45 22.94
CA SER A 130 -13.01 -11.14 23.48
C SER A 130 -12.77 -9.96 22.54
N THR A 131 -12.01 -10.12 21.45
CA THR A 131 -11.73 -9.05 20.47
C THR A 131 -12.42 -9.27 19.12
N VAL A 132 -13.30 -10.26 19.01
CA VAL A 132 -14.13 -10.50 17.81
C VAL A 132 -14.94 -9.23 17.47
N ALA A 133 -15.30 -8.43 18.47
CA ALA A 133 -15.96 -7.13 18.31
C ALA A 133 -15.05 -5.97 17.84
N LEU A 134 -13.71 -6.13 17.86
CA LEU A 134 -12.74 -5.10 17.51
C LEU A 134 -12.28 -5.15 16.03
N GLY A 135 -12.69 -6.19 15.29
CA GLY A 135 -12.48 -6.28 13.83
C GLY A 135 -11.03 -6.55 13.39
N HIS A 136 -10.83 -6.62 12.07
CA HIS A 136 -9.54 -6.98 11.43
C HIS A 136 -8.47 -5.89 11.54
N SER A 137 -8.85 -4.62 11.36
CA SER A 137 -7.93 -3.48 11.44
C SER A 137 -7.29 -3.30 12.82
N TYR A 138 -7.92 -3.83 13.89
CA TYR A 138 -7.33 -3.89 15.21
C TYR A 138 -6.08 -4.79 15.23
N TRP A 139 -6.12 -5.95 14.57
CA TRP A 139 -5.00 -6.90 14.54
C TRP A 139 -3.88 -6.45 13.61
N GLU A 140 -4.23 -5.81 12.49
CA GLU A 140 -3.27 -5.19 11.56
C GLU A 140 -2.52 -4.04 12.23
N SER A 141 -3.26 -3.08 12.81
CA SER A 141 -2.67 -1.97 13.56
C SER A 141 -1.89 -2.45 14.79
N ARG A 142 -2.35 -3.52 15.47
CA ARG A 142 -1.61 -4.09 16.60
C ARG A 142 -0.32 -4.77 16.13
N PHE A 143 -0.32 -5.50 15.01
CA PHE A 143 0.91 -6.08 14.46
C PHE A 143 1.93 -4.98 14.17
N GLU A 144 1.51 -3.91 13.50
CA GLU A 144 2.36 -2.75 13.23
C GLU A 144 2.81 -2.02 14.51
N THR A 145 1.95 -1.95 15.53
CA THR A 145 2.32 -1.38 16.85
C THR A 145 3.50 -2.16 17.48
N HIS A 146 3.62 -3.46 17.21
CA HIS A 146 4.76 -4.26 17.69
C HIS A 146 6.02 -4.09 16.82
N LEU A 147 5.87 -3.69 15.55
CA LEU A 147 6.99 -3.35 14.66
C LEU A 147 7.57 -1.95 14.97
N GLY A 148 6.75 -1.07 15.53
CA GLY A 148 7.10 0.33 15.83
C GLY A 148 7.08 1.24 14.60
N ASP A 149 7.21 2.55 14.84
CA ASP A 149 7.03 3.58 13.79
C ASP A 149 8.10 3.60 12.69
N ALA A 150 9.18 2.81 12.83
CA ALA A 150 10.30 2.83 11.90
C ALA A 150 9.87 2.43 10.49
N TYR A 151 9.11 1.35 10.34
CA TYR A 151 8.67 0.84 9.03
C TYR A 151 7.57 1.69 8.41
N ALA A 152 6.72 2.32 9.22
CA ALA A 152 5.77 3.31 8.72
C ALA A 152 6.47 4.56 8.16
N ARG A 153 7.56 5.00 8.81
CA ARG A 153 8.42 6.08 8.27
C ARG A 153 9.15 5.64 7.01
N GLU A 154 9.71 4.44 6.98
CA GLU A 154 10.38 3.91 5.79
C GLU A 154 9.40 3.77 4.62
N ALA A 155 8.19 3.26 4.85
CA ALA A 155 7.14 3.23 3.83
C ALA A 155 6.85 4.61 3.25
N ARG A 156 6.77 5.63 4.11
CA ARG A 156 6.62 7.02 3.68
C ARG A 156 7.83 7.48 2.86
N ASP A 157 9.04 7.18 3.30
CA ASP A 157 10.27 7.62 2.61
C ASP A 157 10.45 6.91 1.26
N VAL A 158 10.05 5.65 1.15
CA VAL A 158 9.96 4.91 -0.12
C VAL A 158 8.92 5.56 -1.04
N ILE A 159 7.72 5.84 -0.55
CA ILE A 159 6.64 6.49 -1.31
C ILE A 159 7.07 7.84 -1.90
N LEU A 160 7.88 8.62 -1.17
CA LEU A 160 8.29 9.96 -1.58
C LEU A 160 9.41 9.97 -2.65
N LYS A 161 9.95 8.81 -3.04
CA LYS A 161 10.91 8.70 -4.15
C LYS A 161 10.21 8.86 -5.50
N ASP A 162 11.00 9.13 -6.53
CA ASP A 162 10.48 9.19 -7.90
C ASP A 162 10.22 7.78 -8.41
N HIS A 163 8.94 7.47 -8.63
CA HIS A 163 8.45 6.19 -9.16
C HIS A 163 7.79 6.33 -10.52
N THR A 164 8.06 7.42 -11.26
CA THR A 164 7.40 7.73 -12.54
C THR A 164 7.41 6.56 -13.53
N ALA A 165 8.52 5.80 -13.59
CA ALA A 165 8.63 4.63 -14.46
C ALA A 165 7.72 3.47 -14.01
N SER A 166 7.70 3.17 -12.71
CA SER A 166 6.89 2.11 -12.11
C SER A 166 5.41 2.42 -12.19
N ASP A 167 5.02 3.66 -11.92
CA ASP A 167 3.63 4.11 -12.03
C ASP A 167 3.15 4.09 -13.47
N ALA A 168 3.97 4.55 -14.43
CA ALA A 168 3.64 4.48 -15.84
C ALA A 168 3.47 3.04 -16.35
N HIS A 169 4.31 2.12 -15.86
CA HIS A 169 4.22 0.69 -16.18
C HIS A 169 2.94 0.08 -15.60
N LEU A 170 2.63 0.39 -14.34
CA LEU A 170 1.41 -0.07 -13.67
C LEU A 170 0.14 0.46 -14.37
N ASP A 171 0.13 1.74 -14.72
CA ASP A 171 -0.99 2.37 -15.44
C ASP A 171 -1.26 1.71 -16.79
N GLU A 172 -0.20 1.38 -17.55
CA GLU A 172 -0.31 0.71 -18.85
C GLU A 172 -1.01 -0.64 -18.74
N ILE A 173 -0.70 -1.38 -17.67
CA ILE A 173 -1.27 -2.70 -17.39
C ILE A 173 -2.68 -2.61 -16.81
N LEU A 174 -2.96 -1.66 -15.92
CA LEU A 174 -4.26 -1.56 -15.25
C LEU A 174 -5.34 -0.87 -16.08
N SER A 175 -4.97 0.02 -17.00
CA SER A 175 -5.93 0.80 -17.81
C SER A 175 -5.72 0.69 -19.34
N PRO A 176 -5.48 -0.51 -19.92
CA PRO A 176 -5.11 -0.66 -21.33
C PRO A 176 -6.20 -0.13 -22.30
N THR A 177 -7.48 -0.22 -21.91
CA THR A 177 -8.61 0.28 -22.71
C THR A 177 -8.65 1.81 -22.80
N LEU A 178 -8.25 2.53 -21.75
CA LEU A 178 -8.21 4.01 -21.74
C LEU A 178 -7.04 4.57 -22.56
N PHE A 179 -5.94 3.82 -22.66
CA PHE A 179 -4.72 4.23 -23.35
C PHE A 179 -4.65 3.84 -24.85
N SER A 180 -5.66 3.13 -25.38
CA SER A 180 -5.70 2.72 -26.80
C SER A 180 -5.80 3.89 -27.80
N VAL A 181 -6.20 5.09 -27.37
CA VAL A 181 -6.30 6.29 -28.20
C VAL A 181 -5.22 7.29 -27.79
N ARG A 182 -4.22 7.54 -28.66
CA ARG A 182 -3.04 8.41 -28.41
C ARG A 182 -3.35 9.78 -27.77
N THR A 183 -4.51 10.35 -28.06
CA THR A 183 -4.97 11.66 -27.54
C THR A 183 -5.44 11.59 -26.08
N ASN A 184 -5.92 10.43 -25.62
CA ASN A 184 -6.45 10.24 -24.26
C ASN A 184 -5.33 10.16 -23.20
N ARG A 185 -4.13 9.71 -23.61
CA ARG A 185 -2.97 9.51 -22.72
C ARG A 185 -2.49 10.80 -22.04
N ARG A 186 -2.55 11.97 -22.71
CA ARG A 186 -2.10 13.26 -22.12
C ARG A 186 -3.13 13.88 -21.18
N LEU A 187 -4.41 13.79 -21.53
CA LEU A 187 -5.51 14.30 -20.70
C LEU A 187 -5.68 13.47 -19.42
N PHE A 188 -5.59 12.15 -19.55
CA PHE A 188 -5.66 11.25 -18.40
C PHE A 188 -4.46 11.42 -17.47
N ARG A 189 -3.22 11.50 -17.98
CA ARG A 189 -2.03 11.80 -17.15
C ARG A 189 -2.18 13.10 -16.37
N GLY A 190 -2.71 14.15 -17.00
CA GLY A 190 -3.01 15.41 -16.31
C GLY A 190 -4.04 15.27 -15.19
N MET A 191 -5.06 14.43 -15.36
CA MET A 191 -6.05 14.15 -14.31
C MET A 191 -5.48 13.31 -13.17
N VAL A 192 -4.65 12.30 -13.48
CA VAL A 192 -3.99 11.44 -12.49
C VAL A 192 -3.08 12.27 -11.58
N HIS A 193 -2.23 13.13 -12.14
CA HIS A 193 -1.36 14.03 -11.36
C HIS A 193 -2.13 15.03 -10.47
N LEU A 194 -3.32 15.47 -10.91
CA LEU A 194 -4.17 16.34 -10.09
C LEU A 194 -4.79 15.58 -8.91
N THR A 195 -5.15 14.31 -9.10
CA THR A 195 -5.68 13.45 -8.03
C THR A 195 -4.63 12.88 -7.08
N GLU A 196 -3.40 12.65 -7.54
CA GLU A 196 -2.24 12.27 -6.71
C GLU A 196 -2.04 13.26 -5.55
N SER A 197 -2.27 14.55 -5.78
CA SER A 197 -2.14 15.58 -4.73
C SER A 197 -3.08 15.39 -3.51
N GLN A 198 -4.18 14.62 -3.66
CA GLN A 198 -5.21 14.47 -2.62
C GLN A 198 -5.20 13.11 -1.93
N SER A 199 -4.84 12.03 -2.64
CA SER A 199 -4.78 10.67 -2.09
C SER A 199 -3.65 10.48 -1.08
N TRP A 200 -2.49 11.08 -1.32
CA TRP A 200 -1.37 11.08 -0.36
C TRP A 200 -1.72 11.79 0.95
N GLN A 201 -2.56 12.83 0.92
CA GLN A 201 -2.98 13.54 2.13
C GLN A 201 -3.90 12.69 3.02
N TRP A 202 -4.59 11.69 2.46
CA TRP A 202 -5.51 10.85 3.23
C TRP A 202 -4.78 9.72 3.98
N VAL A 203 -3.75 9.12 3.36
CA VAL A 203 -2.88 8.11 4.00
C VAL A 203 -2.12 8.68 5.21
N PHE A 204 -1.75 9.96 5.16
CA PHE A 204 -1.00 10.63 6.23
C PHE A 204 -1.81 11.68 7.01
N GLY A 205 -3.12 11.80 6.75
CA GLY A 205 -4.01 12.84 7.29
C GLY A 205 -4.44 12.66 8.75
N GLY A 206 -4.00 11.58 9.39
CA GLY A 206 -4.19 11.30 10.81
C GLY A 206 -3.23 12.07 11.72
N GLY A 207 -3.33 13.40 11.72
CA GLY A 207 -2.95 14.25 12.86
C GLY A 207 -1.47 14.34 13.26
N VAL A 208 -0.76 15.31 12.69
CA VAL A 208 0.24 16.08 13.46
C VAL A 208 0.05 17.56 13.15
N ARG A 209 -0.61 18.27 14.07
CA ARG A 209 -0.56 19.72 14.13
C ARG A 209 0.86 20.09 14.55
N VAL A 210 1.74 20.40 13.60
CA VAL A 210 3.05 20.98 13.88
C VAL A 210 2.82 22.35 14.52
N ARG A 211 2.87 22.38 15.85
CA ARG A 211 2.89 23.60 16.63
C ARG A 211 4.34 24.09 16.58
N HIS A 212 4.63 25.06 15.71
CA HIS A 212 5.90 25.79 15.80
C HIS A 212 5.93 26.54 17.13
N GLY A 213 6.58 25.94 18.13
CA GLY A 213 7.16 26.67 19.24
C GLY A 213 8.62 26.93 18.90
N ASN A 214 9.02 28.20 18.84
CA ASN A 214 10.39 28.52 19.20
C ASN A 214 10.42 29.77 20.07
N ALA A 215 11.00 29.58 21.24
CA ALA A 215 11.28 30.58 22.24
C ALA A 215 12.50 31.42 21.82
N GLY A 216 12.64 32.56 22.48
CA GLY A 216 13.58 33.61 22.14
C GLY A 216 15.06 33.22 22.17
N ARG A 217 15.84 34.04 21.47
CA ARG A 217 17.19 34.40 21.89
C ARG A 217 17.42 35.86 21.52
N GLY A 218 17.67 36.69 22.53
CA GLY A 218 18.08 38.07 22.35
C GLY A 218 19.56 38.18 21.98
N SER A 219 19.90 39.24 21.26
CA SER A 219 21.12 40.03 21.45
C SER A 219 21.08 41.25 20.53
N ARG A 220 20.70 42.40 21.07
CA ARG A 220 21.40 43.69 21.03
C ARG A 220 20.59 44.72 21.80
#